data_AF-A0A349A2R2-F1
#
_entry.id   AF-A0A349A2R2-F1
#
_cell.length_a   1.000
_cell.length_b   1.000
_cell.length_c   1.000
_cell.angle_alpha   90.00
_cell.angle_beta   90.00
_cell.angle_gamma   90.00
#
_symmetry.space_group_name_H-M   'P 1'
#
loop_
_entity.id
_entity.type
_entity.pdbx_description
1 polymer ?
#
loop_
_entity_poly.entity_id
_entity_poly.type
_entity_poly.pdbx_seq_one_letter_code
_entity_poly.pdbx_strand_id
1 'polypeptide(L)'
;MNAEAIEDALKMNEDLAPYCRKALENGAAHFRITHPGMVATAPWVRWKCQFGCPGYGMGYCCPPHTPTDDQTRALLDSYRRAILFHIEAPATPERG
;
A
#
# COMPACT_ATOMS: atom_id res chain seq x y z
N MET A 1 16.08 -1.61 -6.66
CA MET A 1 16.52 -3.02 -6.83
C MET A 1 17.33 -3.08 -8.12
N ASN A 2 18.39 -3.88 -8.20
CA ASN A 2 19.08 -4.06 -9.49
C ASN A 2 18.24 -4.96 -10.41
N ALA A 3 18.55 -4.97 -11.71
CA ALA A 3 17.78 -5.71 -12.71
C ALA A 3 17.71 -7.23 -12.43
N GLU A 4 18.78 -7.79 -11.88
CA GLU A 4 18.88 -9.21 -11.55
C GLU A 4 17.93 -9.60 -10.41
N ALA A 5 17.91 -8.83 -9.31
CA ALA A 5 16.99 -9.07 -8.19
C ALA A 5 15.51 -8.86 -8.56
N ILE A 6 15.22 -8.00 -9.55
CA ILE A 6 13.87 -7.85 -10.11
C ILE A 6 13.46 -9.14 -10.81
N GLU A 7 14.31 -9.65 -11.71
CA GLU A 7 14.00 -10.82 -12.50
C GLU A 7 13.87 -12.08 -11.62
N ASP A 8 14.72 -12.22 -10.60
CA ASP A 8 14.62 -13.32 -9.63
C ASP A 8 13.32 -13.26 -8.83
N ALA A 9 12.91 -12.07 -8.37
CA ALA A 9 11.65 -11.90 -7.66
C ALA A 9 10.44 -12.25 -8.54
N LEU A 10 10.49 -11.92 -9.84
CA LEU A 10 9.44 -12.26 -10.81
C LEU A 10 9.41 -13.76 -11.11
N LYS A 11 10.58 -14.40 -11.26
CA LYS A 11 10.67 -15.86 -11.45
C LYS A 11 10.16 -16.63 -10.23
N MET A 12 10.45 -16.15 -9.02
CA MET A 12 9.93 -16.78 -7.80
C MET A 12 8.43 -16.55 -7.58
N ASN A 13 7.81 -15.63 -8.33
CA ASN A 13 6.40 -15.26 -8.21
C ASN A 13 5.77 -15.08 -9.60
N GLU A 14 5.86 -16.12 -10.45
CA GLU A 14 5.42 -16.06 -11.84
C GLU A 14 3.95 -15.62 -11.99
N ASP A 15 3.10 -16.00 -11.04
CA ASP A 15 1.68 -15.63 -11.02
C ASP A 15 1.46 -14.15 -10.69
N LEU A 16 2.40 -13.51 -9.97
CA LEU A 16 2.35 -12.07 -9.64
C LEU A 16 3.08 -11.21 -10.69
N ALA A 17 3.91 -11.83 -11.54
CA ALA A 17 4.71 -11.13 -12.53
C ALA A 17 3.89 -10.27 -13.51
N PRO A 18 2.70 -10.69 -14.00
CA PRO A 18 1.88 -9.86 -14.88
C PRO A 18 1.49 -8.53 -14.23
N TYR A 19 1.14 -8.52 -12.95
CA TYR A 19 0.76 -7.30 -12.22
C TYR A 19 1.97 -6.39 -12.00
N CYS A 20 3.13 -6.96 -11.70
CA CYS A 20 4.37 -6.19 -11.50
C CYS A 20 4.81 -5.52 -12.81
N ARG A 21 4.83 -6.26 -13.93
CA ARG A 21 5.13 -5.69 -15.25
C ARG A 21 4.12 -4.62 -15.62
N LYS A 22 2.82 -4.88 -15.41
CA LYS A 22 1.77 -3.91 -15.70
C LYS A 22 1.95 -2.62 -14.89
N ALA A 23 2.30 -2.71 -13.61
CA ALA A 23 2.55 -1.52 -12.80
C ALA A 23 3.74 -0.70 -13.34
N LEU A 24 4.84 -1.36 -13.71
CA LEU A 24 6.01 -0.68 -14.30
C LEU A 24 5.67 0.01 -15.63
N GLU A 25 4.94 -0.67 -16.52
CA GLU A 25 4.45 -0.10 -17.78
C GLU A 25 3.54 1.13 -17.57
N ASN A 26 2.87 1.23 -16.42
CA ASN A 26 1.95 2.31 -16.08
C ASN A 26 2.58 3.36 -15.14
N GLY A 27 3.91 3.40 -15.05
CA GLY A 27 4.63 4.48 -14.37
C GLY A 27 5.03 4.20 -12.92
N ALA A 28 4.92 2.96 -12.43
CA ALA A 28 5.61 2.58 -11.20
C ALA A 28 7.13 2.60 -11.42
N ALA A 29 7.87 3.25 -10.54
CA ALA A 29 9.33 3.26 -10.55
C ALA A 29 9.86 1.90 -10.07
N HIS A 30 9.26 1.33 -9.02
CA HIS A 30 9.65 0.05 -8.43
C HIS A 30 8.46 -0.74 -7.93
N PHE A 31 8.68 -2.03 -7.67
CA PHE A 31 7.78 -2.86 -6.91
C PHE A 31 8.54 -3.73 -5.90
N ARG A 32 7.84 -4.24 -4.89
CA ARG A 32 8.35 -5.25 -3.96
C ARG A 32 7.24 -6.24 -3.62
N ILE A 33 7.51 -7.52 -3.81
CA ILE A 33 6.65 -8.60 -3.31
C ILE A 33 7.03 -8.82 -1.84
N THR A 34 6.03 -8.79 -0.96
CA THR A 34 6.23 -8.84 0.51
C THR A 34 5.11 -9.62 1.20
N HIS A 35 5.32 -9.92 2.48
CA HIS A 35 4.28 -10.50 3.33
C HIS A 35 3.35 -9.38 3.87
N PRO A 36 2.02 -9.56 3.89
CA PRO A 36 1.07 -8.57 4.43
C PRO A 36 1.28 -8.24 5.92
N GLY A 37 1.91 -9.14 6.67
CA GLY A 37 2.35 -8.89 8.05
C GLY A 37 3.39 -7.77 8.20
N MET A 38 4.05 -7.36 7.10
CA MET A 38 4.97 -6.21 7.10
C MET A 38 4.24 -4.86 7.12
N VAL A 39 2.94 -4.84 6.83
CA VAL A 39 2.14 -3.61 6.86
C VAL A 39 1.81 -3.28 8.32
N ALA A 40 2.29 -2.14 8.80
CA ALA A 40 1.97 -1.66 10.14
C ALA A 40 0.53 -1.14 10.20
N THR A 41 -0.26 -1.71 11.10
CA THR A 41 -1.58 -1.23 11.50
C THR A 41 -1.49 -0.76 12.94
N ALA A 42 -2.09 0.38 13.26
CA ALA A 42 -2.04 0.93 14.62
C ALA A 42 -3.10 2.01 14.84
N PRO A 43 -3.44 2.34 16.11
CA PRO A 43 -4.48 3.30 16.43
C PRO A 43 -4.23 4.70 15.84
N TRP A 44 -2.96 5.09 15.67
CA TRP A 44 -2.60 6.41 15.15
C TRP A 44 -3.19 6.69 13.76
N VAL A 45 -3.49 5.65 12.96
CA VAL A 45 -4.09 5.82 11.63
C VAL A 45 -5.43 6.55 11.72
N ARG A 46 -6.30 6.13 12.65
CA ARG A 46 -7.60 6.78 12.89
C ARG A 46 -7.45 8.15 13.55
N TRP A 47 -6.43 8.33 14.39
CA TRP A 47 -6.15 9.64 14.99
C TRP A 47 -5.76 10.67 13.93
N LYS A 48 -4.92 10.31 12.96
CA LYS A 48 -4.58 11.20 11.84
C LYS A 48 -5.82 11.56 11.01
N CYS A 49 -6.75 10.63 10.82
CA CYS A 49 -8.02 10.93 10.14
C CYS A 49 -8.89 11.91 10.95
N GLN A 50 -9.10 11.66 12.25
CA GLN A 50 -9.99 12.47 13.09
C GLN A 50 -9.46 13.88 13.38
N PHE A 51 -8.15 14.01 13.56
CA PHE A 51 -7.54 15.25 14.06
C PHE A 51 -6.56 15.91 13.08
N GLY A 52 -6.16 15.22 12.01
CA GLY A 52 -5.20 15.71 11.01
C GLY A 52 -5.76 15.88 9.60
N CYS A 53 -7.01 15.48 9.35
CA CYS A 53 -7.65 15.61 8.04
C CYS A 53 -8.63 16.80 8.03
N PRO A 54 -8.49 17.77 7.10
CA PRO A 54 -9.45 18.87 6.97
C PRO A 54 -10.82 18.41 6.46
N GLY A 55 -10.92 17.21 5.88
CA GLY A 55 -12.17 16.61 5.40
C GLY A 55 -12.81 15.61 6.37
N TYR A 56 -12.39 15.56 7.63
CA TYR A 56 -12.98 14.64 8.61
C TYR A 56 -14.49 14.88 8.77
N GLY A 57 -15.27 13.80 8.76
CA GLY A 57 -16.73 13.85 8.90
C GLY A 57 -17.49 14.25 7.64
N MET A 58 -16.81 14.56 6.53
CA MET A 58 -17.43 15.02 5.28
C MET A 58 -17.92 13.88 4.36
N GLY A 59 -17.76 12.61 4.78
CA GLY A 59 -18.22 11.45 4.02
C GLY A 59 -18.07 10.12 4.76
N TYR A 60 -18.59 9.04 4.16
CA TYR A 60 -18.63 7.69 4.74
C TYR A 60 -17.26 6.98 4.79
N CYS A 61 -16.18 7.66 4.41
CA CYS A 61 -14.82 7.14 4.52
C CYS A 61 -14.15 7.49 5.86
N CYS A 62 -14.86 8.19 6.76
CA CYS A 62 -14.36 8.56 8.09
C CYS A 62 -14.81 7.56 9.16
N PRO A 63 -14.09 7.44 10.29
CA PRO A 63 -14.63 6.90 11.53
C PRO A 63 -16.04 7.47 11.84
N PRO A 64 -17.00 6.65 12.30
CA PRO A 64 -16.90 5.22 12.60
C PRO A 64 -17.05 4.28 11.40
N HIS A 65 -17.29 4.79 10.19
CA HIS A 65 -17.64 3.99 9.00
C HIS A 65 -16.46 3.36 8.26
N THR A 66 -15.22 3.71 8.63
CA THR A 66 -14.00 3.06 8.14
C THR A 66 -13.53 1.96 9.10
N PRO A 67 -12.83 0.91 8.64
CA PRO A 67 -12.29 -0.15 9.50
C PRO A 67 -11.41 0.39 10.65
N THR A 68 -11.42 -0.31 11.78
CA THR A 68 -10.40 -0.13 12.82
C THR A 68 -9.07 -0.71 12.39
N ASP A 69 -8.00 -0.32 13.07
CA ASP A 69 -6.67 -0.88 12.86
C ASP A 69 -6.65 -2.41 13.10
N ASP A 70 -7.38 -2.91 14.10
CA ASP A 70 -7.55 -4.35 14.32
C ASP A 70 -8.31 -5.04 13.18
N GLN A 71 -9.38 -4.43 12.68
CA GLN A 71 -10.12 -4.97 11.53
C GLN A 71 -9.25 -5.00 10.27
N THR A 72 -8.45 -3.95 10.03
CA THR A 72 -7.48 -3.94 8.94
C THR A 72 -6.39 -4.99 9.12
N ARG A 73 -5.91 -5.21 10.35
CA ARG A 73 -4.93 -6.26 10.65
C ARG A 73 -5.49 -7.64 10.28
N ALA A 74 -6.70 -7.95 10.75
CA ALA A 74 -7.37 -9.22 10.46
C ALA A 74 -7.60 -9.44 8.96
N LEU A 75 -7.96 -8.38 8.21
CA LEU A 75 -8.09 -8.44 6.75
C LEU A 75 -6.75 -8.78 6.10
N LEU A 76 -5.66 -8.08 6.47
CA LEU A 76 -4.34 -8.32 5.90
C LEU A 76 -3.83 -9.73 6.21
N ASP A 77 -4.15 -10.28 7.38
CA ASP A 77 -3.79 -11.64 7.78
C ASP A 77 -4.53 -12.73 6.98
N SER A 78 -5.59 -12.36 6.27
CA SER A 78 -6.28 -13.25 5.32
C SER A 78 -5.52 -13.42 3.99
N TYR A 79 -4.41 -12.69 3.80
CA TYR A 79 -3.57 -12.76 2.61
C TYR A 79 -2.17 -13.29 2.95
N ARG A 80 -1.57 -14.01 2.01
CA ARG A 80 -0.20 -14.54 2.15
C ARG A 80 0.86 -13.67 1.48
N ARG A 81 0.49 -12.90 0.46
CA ARG A 81 1.39 -12.10 -0.38
C ARG A 81 0.76 -10.75 -0.67
N ALA A 82 1.60 -9.72 -0.73
CA ALA A 82 1.25 -8.37 -1.14
C ALA A 82 2.29 -7.84 -2.13
N ILE A 83 1.88 -6.92 -2.99
CA ILE A 83 2.79 -6.18 -3.87
C ILE A 83 2.76 -4.71 -3.46
N LEU A 84 3.92 -4.17 -3.07
CA LEU A 84 4.11 -2.76 -2.80
C LEU A 84 4.65 -2.09 -4.06
N PHE A 85 3.90 -1.14 -4.62
CA PHE A 85 4.36 -0.32 -5.74
C PHE A 85 4.91 1.01 -5.22
N HIS A 86 6.03 1.45 -5.80
CA HIS A 86 6.60 2.77 -5.57
C HIS A 86 6.44 3.58 -6.85
N ILE A 87 5.86 4.76 -6.72
CA ILE A 87 5.71 5.73 -7.80
C ILE A 87 6.48 6.97 -7.36
N GLU A 88 7.33 7.47 -8.24
CA GLU A 88 7.97 8.77 -8.06
C GLU A 88 7.03 9.83 -8.61
N ALA A 89 6.60 10.74 -7.74
CA ALA A 89 5.78 11.87 -8.11
C ALA A 89 6.51 13.17 -7.76
N PRO A 90 6.41 14.22 -8.59
CA PRO A 90 6.96 15.51 -8.23
C PRO A 90 6.31 16.03 -6.94
N ALA A 91 7.09 16.72 -6.11
CA ALA A 91 6.55 17.41 -4.94
C ALA A 91 5.51 18.44 -5.39
N THR A 92 4.37 18.50 -4.71
CA THR A 92 3.35 19.53 -4.94
C THR A 92 3.14 20.31 -3.65
N PRO A 93 2.85 21.62 -3.70
CA PRO A 93 2.67 22.42 -2.47
C PRO A 93 1.59 21.88 -1.53
N GLU A 94 0.60 21.15 -2.07
CA GLU A 94 -0.50 20.56 -1.29
C GLU A 94 -0.13 19.23 -0.62
N ARG A 95 0.95 18.58 -1.08
CA ARG A 95 1.48 17.31 -0.56
C ARG A 95 2.90 17.59 -0.07
N GLY A 96 2.99 17.96 1.21
CA GLY A 96 4.20 18.47 1.88
C GLY A 96 5.53 17.88 1.44
#